data_AF-A0AA39EXV1-F1
#
_entry.id   AF-A0AA39EXV1-F1
#
_cell.length_a   1.000
_cell.length_b   1.000
_cell.length_c   1.000
_cell.angle_alpha   90.00
_cell.angle_beta   90.00
_cell.angle_gamma   90.00
#
_symmetry.space_group_name_H-M   'P 1'
#
loop_
_entity.id
_entity.type
_entity.pdbx_description
1 polymer ?
#
loop_
_entity_poly.entity_id
_entity_poly.type
_entity_poly.pdbx_seq_one_letter_code
_entity_poly.pdbx_strand_id
1 'polypeptide(L)'
;GFKCPNNQFIVKKLATILIDEKAKDPFGVTRMLFKPPFKWDELPKQYKRMNLWVTRNYHGILWDAGDMPYDKLNDVLHIILKGSSILYHCALENVKQLKCWIEKKTQMQSASIDRSLELYYQLEERIEDMKPQDIAYLTKDFILKFAPTKIDRIWNKLPEELQKDKDMIAHRRCRKHYNSIAIDYDEFDGMIPLMKDCSICKENKT
;
A
#
# COMPACT_ATOMS: atom_id res chain seq x y z
N GLY A 1 11.57 3.87 -3.93
CA GLY A 1 13.04 4.01 -3.95
C GLY A 1 13.39 5.44 -4.34
N PHE A 2 14.66 5.80 -4.28
CA PHE A 2 15.11 7.18 -4.49
C PHE A 2 15.89 7.35 -5.78
N LYS A 3 15.96 8.58 -6.28
CA LYS A 3 16.80 8.93 -7.43
C LYS A 3 18.16 9.46 -6.97
N CYS A 4 19.17 9.19 -7.79
CA CYS A 4 20.54 9.66 -7.63
C CYS A 4 21.08 10.33 -8.89
N PRO A 5 22.25 10.99 -8.80
CA PRO A 5 23.03 11.42 -9.95
C PRO A 5 23.12 10.35 -11.04
N ASN A 6 23.28 10.78 -12.29
CA ASN A 6 23.41 9.89 -13.45
C ASN A 6 22.20 8.96 -13.68
N ASN A 7 21.01 9.40 -13.27
CA ASN A 7 19.76 8.64 -13.39
C ASN A 7 19.79 7.27 -12.68
N GLN A 8 20.69 7.11 -11.69
CA GLN A 8 20.74 5.90 -10.89
C GLN A 8 19.54 5.83 -9.92
N PHE A 9 19.07 4.62 -9.67
CA PHE A 9 17.97 4.35 -8.75
C PHE A 9 18.44 3.60 -7.51
N ILE A 10 18.06 4.09 -6.33
CA ILE A 10 18.31 3.44 -5.05
C ILE A 10 17.07 2.64 -4.65
N VAL A 11 17.22 1.33 -4.57
CA VAL A 11 16.17 0.40 -4.14
C VAL A 11 16.03 0.46 -2.62
N LYS A 12 15.00 1.15 -2.14
CA LYS A 12 14.71 1.22 -0.69
C LYS A 12 13.81 0.10 -0.20
N LYS A 13 12.84 -0.32 -1.01
CA LYS A 13 11.87 -1.35 -0.67
C LYS A 13 11.89 -2.39 -1.78
N LEU A 14 12.10 -3.64 -1.41
CA LEU A 14 11.95 -4.80 -2.29
C LEU A 14 10.80 -5.64 -1.75
N ALA A 15 9.83 -5.89 -2.63
CA ALA A 15 8.67 -6.73 -2.36
C ALA A 15 8.69 -7.87 -3.38
N THR A 16 8.61 -9.11 -2.91
CA THR A 16 8.62 -10.28 -3.79
C THR A 16 7.49 -11.22 -3.42
N ILE A 17 6.89 -11.81 -4.46
CA ILE A 17 5.91 -12.88 -4.34
C ILE A 17 6.52 -14.08 -5.05
N LEU A 18 6.72 -15.17 -4.32
CA LEU A 18 7.15 -16.43 -4.91
C LEU A 18 5.92 -17.18 -5.41
N ILE A 19 5.89 -17.41 -6.72
CA ILE A 19 4.82 -18.10 -7.41
C ILE A 19 5.35 -19.45 -7.87
N ASP A 20 4.82 -20.53 -7.30
CA ASP A 20 5.05 -21.89 -7.80
C ASP A 20 3.81 -22.32 -8.62
N GLU A 21 4.01 -22.63 -9.89
CA GLU A 21 2.93 -23.04 -10.80
C GLU A 21 2.21 -24.32 -10.36
N LYS A 22 2.87 -25.17 -9.56
CA LYS A 22 2.33 -26.43 -9.05
C LYS A 22 1.72 -26.28 -7.66
N ALA A 23 2.06 -25.21 -6.93
CA ALA A 23 1.47 -24.93 -5.62
C ALA A 23 0.09 -24.29 -5.77
N LYS A 24 -0.81 -24.60 -4.83
CA LYS A 24 -2.15 -23.99 -4.75
C LYS A 24 -2.12 -22.55 -4.23
N ASP A 25 -1.05 -22.16 -3.55
CA ASP A 25 -0.85 -20.84 -2.97
C ASP A 25 0.58 -20.33 -3.23
N PRO A 26 0.79 -19.00 -3.34
CA PRO A 26 2.14 -18.43 -3.39
C PRO A 26 2.91 -18.79 -2.11
N PHE A 27 4.10 -19.36 -2.30
CA PHE A 27 4.90 -20.00 -1.24
C PHE A 27 5.42 -18.99 -0.21
N GLY A 28 5.41 -17.70 -0.53
CA GLY A 28 5.77 -16.64 0.41
C GLY A 28 5.79 -15.26 -0.20
N VAL A 29 5.50 -14.27 0.63
CA VAL A 29 5.68 -12.84 0.33
C VAL A 29 6.77 -12.28 1.21
N THR A 30 7.80 -11.73 0.59
CA THR A 30 8.92 -11.12 1.30
C THR A 30 8.92 -9.62 1.09
N ARG A 31 9.12 -8.88 2.17
CA ARG A 31 9.32 -7.43 2.16
C ARG A 31 10.64 -7.11 2.82
N MET A 32 11.47 -6.36 2.13
CA MET A 32 12.76 -5.90 2.66
C MET A 32 12.85 -4.39 2.49
N LEU A 33 13.25 -3.72 3.57
CA LEU A 33 13.54 -2.30 3.59
C LEU A 33 15.04 -2.13 3.79
N PHE A 34 15.71 -1.55 2.80
CA PHE A 34 17.15 -1.38 2.77
C PHE A 34 17.55 -0.03 3.35
N LYS A 35 18.59 -0.02 4.18
CA LYS A 35 19.35 1.16 4.60
C LYS A 35 19.87 1.91 3.36
N PRO A 36 20.08 3.23 3.42
CA PRO A 36 20.66 3.94 2.29
C PRO A 36 22.12 3.49 2.09
N PRO A 37 22.63 3.47 0.85
CA PRO A 37 24.02 3.10 0.56
C PRO A 37 25.04 4.11 1.08
N PHE A 38 24.61 5.34 1.40
CA PHE A 38 25.43 6.42 1.91
C PHE A 38 24.58 7.44 2.68
N LYS A 39 25.21 8.36 3.41
CA LYS A 39 24.52 9.33 4.27
C LYS A 39 23.74 10.35 3.43
N TRP A 40 22.66 10.88 4.01
CA TRP A 40 21.86 11.92 3.36
C TRP A 40 22.71 13.11 2.90
N ASP A 41 23.72 13.48 3.68
CA ASP A 41 24.52 14.67 3.41
C ASP A 41 25.36 14.60 2.15
N GLU A 42 25.73 13.39 1.74
CA GLU A 42 26.49 13.10 0.52
C GLU A 42 25.63 13.27 -0.75
N LEU A 43 24.31 13.41 -0.60
CA LEU A 43 23.38 13.55 -1.71
C LEU A 43 23.31 15.02 -2.19
N PRO A 44 23.43 15.31 -3.50
CA PRO A 44 23.39 16.69 -3.98
C PRO A 44 22.05 17.37 -3.69
N LYS A 45 22.06 18.69 -3.48
CA LYS A 45 20.89 19.50 -3.08
C LYS A 45 19.66 19.26 -3.96
N GLN A 46 19.84 19.11 -5.28
CA GLN A 46 18.74 18.85 -6.20
C GLN A 46 18.04 17.51 -5.93
N TYR A 47 18.80 16.45 -5.67
CA TYR A 47 18.27 15.13 -5.38
C TYR A 47 17.67 15.08 -3.97
N LYS A 48 18.20 15.86 -3.01
CA LYS A 48 17.62 15.97 -1.67
C LYS A 48 16.18 16.50 -1.74
N ARG A 49 15.96 17.58 -2.50
CA ARG A 49 14.62 18.16 -2.72
C ARG A 49 13.68 17.17 -3.40
N MET A 50 14.14 16.52 -4.47
CA MET A 50 13.33 15.55 -5.20
C MET A 50 12.98 14.34 -4.33
N ASN A 51 13.95 13.77 -3.62
CA ASN A 51 13.71 12.61 -2.75
C ASN A 51 12.83 12.97 -1.55
N LEU A 52 12.96 14.16 -0.96
CA LEU A 52 12.03 14.67 0.06
C LEU A 52 10.60 14.77 -0.47
N TRP A 53 10.43 15.28 -1.70
CA TRP A 53 9.12 15.33 -2.33
C TRP A 53 8.53 13.93 -2.53
N VAL A 54 9.33 12.97 -3.02
CA VAL A 54 8.89 11.57 -3.21
C VAL A 54 8.55 10.92 -1.87
N THR A 55 9.33 11.16 -0.81
CA THR A 55 8.98 10.68 0.54
C THR A 55 7.64 11.23 1.00
N ARG A 56 7.43 12.55 0.90
CA ARG A 56 6.22 13.21 1.43
C ARG A 56 4.96 12.92 0.64
N ASN A 57 5.07 12.83 -0.69
CA ASN A 57 3.91 12.82 -1.59
C ASN A 57 3.67 11.48 -2.28
N TYR A 58 4.66 10.59 -2.29
CA TYR A 58 4.53 9.32 -2.98
C TYR A 58 4.63 8.16 -2.01
N HIS A 59 5.84 7.83 -1.51
CA HIS A 59 6.04 6.54 -0.88
C HIS A 59 6.13 6.51 0.66
N GLY A 60 6.32 7.64 1.34
CA GLY A 60 6.42 7.70 2.81
C GLY A 60 7.73 7.16 3.41
N ILE A 61 8.54 6.41 2.66
CA ILE A 61 9.82 5.86 3.13
C ILE A 61 10.82 7.00 3.41
N LEU A 62 11.36 7.08 4.63
CA LEU A 62 12.42 8.01 5.01
C LEU A 62 13.77 7.58 4.41
N TRP A 63 14.72 8.52 4.29
CA TRP A 63 16.03 8.24 3.70
C TRP A 63 16.82 7.19 4.49
N ASP A 64 16.83 7.33 5.81
CA ASP A 64 17.52 6.53 6.82
C ASP A 64 16.75 5.27 7.24
N ALA A 65 15.48 5.13 6.85
CA ALA A 65 14.68 3.96 7.19
C ALA A 65 15.24 2.64 6.61
N GLY A 66 14.98 1.53 7.29
CA GLY A 66 15.33 0.18 6.86
C GLY A 66 16.39 -0.47 7.72
N ASP A 67 16.34 -1.79 7.77
CA ASP A 67 17.21 -2.59 8.63
C ASP A 67 18.22 -3.40 7.81
N MET A 68 17.92 -3.67 6.54
CA MET A 68 18.76 -4.45 5.64
C MET A 68 19.92 -3.59 5.11
N PRO A 69 21.19 -4.00 5.27
CA PRO A 69 22.32 -3.31 4.65
C PRO A 69 22.20 -3.28 3.11
N TYR A 70 22.53 -2.15 2.48
CA TYR A 70 22.32 -1.96 1.03
C TYR A 70 23.22 -2.85 0.16
N ASP A 71 24.42 -3.16 0.65
CA ASP A 71 25.37 -4.08 0.00
C ASP A 71 24.81 -5.51 -0.13
N LYS A 72 23.83 -5.90 0.69
CA LYS A 72 23.13 -7.19 0.59
C LYS A 72 22.08 -7.25 -0.50
N LEU A 73 21.76 -6.14 -1.16
CA LEU A 73 20.73 -6.12 -2.21
C LEU A 73 21.03 -7.13 -3.34
N ASN A 74 22.28 -7.20 -3.80
CA ASN A 74 22.65 -8.12 -4.88
C ASN A 74 22.58 -9.59 -4.43
N ASP A 75 23.02 -9.90 -3.21
CA ASP A 75 22.92 -11.24 -2.64
C ASP A 75 21.45 -11.68 -2.54
N VAL A 76 20.59 -10.79 -2.03
CA VAL A 76 19.14 -11.01 -1.91
C VAL A 76 18.52 -11.23 -3.28
N LEU A 77 18.80 -10.35 -4.25
CA LEU A 77 18.29 -10.50 -5.61
C LEU A 77 18.78 -11.81 -6.22
N HIS A 78 20.05 -12.16 -6.05
CA HIS A 78 20.59 -13.41 -6.56
C HIS A 78 19.89 -14.61 -5.94
N ILE A 79 19.65 -14.64 -4.62
CA ILE A 79 18.95 -15.74 -3.95
C ILE A 79 17.51 -15.86 -4.44
N ILE A 80 16.78 -14.75 -4.50
CA ILE A 80 15.38 -14.73 -4.94
C ILE A 80 15.26 -15.16 -6.40
N LEU A 81 16.21 -14.73 -7.23
CA LEU A 81 16.20 -15.00 -8.67
C LEU A 81 16.90 -16.32 -9.03
N LYS A 82 17.51 -17.01 -8.06
CA LYS A 82 18.19 -18.29 -8.30
C LYS A 82 17.17 -19.35 -8.69
N GLY A 83 17.25 -19.83 -9.94
CA GLY A 83 16.35 -20.86 -10.47
C GLY A 83 15.02 -20.35 -11.02
N SER A 84 14.82 -19.03 -11.10
CA SER A 84 13.69 -18.43 -11.82
C SER A 84 14.15 -17.86 -13.16
N SER A 85 13.35 -18.07 -14.21
CA SER A 85 13.54 -17.40 -15.50
C SER A 85 13.19 -15.92 -15.31
N ILE A 86 14.20 -15.07 -15.18
CA ILE A 86 14.01 -13.62 -14.94
C ILE A 86 13.38 -13.00 -16.19
N LEU A 87 12.09 -12.72 -16.14
CA LEU A 87 11.40 -11.89 -17.10
C LEU A 87 11.58 -10.43 -16.66
N TYR A 88 12.63 -9.76 -17.16
CA TYR A 88 12.83 -8.32 -16.95
C TYR A 88 11.68 -7.53 -17.56
N HIS A 89 10.70 -7.23 -16.73
CA HIS A 89 9.55 -6.44 -17.12
C HIS A 89 9.39 -5.30 -16.12
N CYS A 90 9.12 -4.11 -16.64
CA CYS A 90 8.91 -2.91 -15.80
C CYS A 90 7.76 -3.17 -14.81
N ALA A 91 7.65 -2.37 -13.74
CA ALA A 91 6.64 -2.58 -12.69
C ALA A 91 5.22 -2.79 -13.25
N LEU A 92 4.85 -2.05 -14.30
CA LEU A 92 3.57 -2.20 -15.00
C LEU A 92 3.39 -3.60 -15.60
N GLU A 93 4.44 -4.14 -16.20
CA GLU A 93 4.40 -5.41 -16.90
C GLU A 93 4.49 -6.60 -15.94
N ASN A 94 5.21 -6.45 -14.81
CA ASN A 94 5.10 -7.40 -13.68
C ASN A 94 3.68 -7.44 -13.09
N VAL A 95 3.03 -6.28 -12.94
CA VAL A 95 1.64 -6.21 -12.48
C VAL A 95 0.69 -6.88 -13.47
N LYS A 96 0.87 -6.68 -14.78
CA LYS A 96 0.09 -7.37 -15.81
C LYS A 96 0.31 -8.89 -15.77
N GLN A 97 1.55 -9.35 -15.63
CA GLN A 97 1.84 -10.79 -15.55
C GLN A 97 1.27 -11.43 -14.30
N LEU A 98 1.37 -10.75 -13.14
CA LEU A 98 0.71 -11.19 -11.91
C LEU A 98 -0.82 -11.27 -12.11
N LYS A 99 -1.40 -10.24 -12.73
CA LYS A 99 -2.84 -10.21 -13.04
C LYS A 99 -3.24 -11.35 -13.99
N CYS A 100 -2.51 -11.55 -15.09
CA CYS A 100 -2.74 -12.66 -16.02
C CYS A 100 -2.53 -14.04 -15.37
N TRP A 101 -1.57 -14.18 -14.44
CA TRP A 101 -1.37 -15.42 -13.71
C TRP A 101 -2.55 -15.71 -12.78
N ILE A 102 -3.02 -14.69 -12.03
CA ILE A 102 -4.23 -14.78 -11.21
C ILE A 102 -5.41 -15.18 -12.12
N GLU A 103 -5.67 -14.43 -13.20
CA GLU A 103 -6.76 -14.67 -14.14
C GLU A 103 -6.75 -16.10 -14.74
N LYS A 104 -5.57 -16.62 -15.12
CA LYS A 104 -5.40 -17.98 -15.64
C LYS A 104 -5.63 -19.06 -14.58
N LYS A 105 -5.27 -18.81 -13.31
CA LYS A 105 -5.47 -19.75 -12.19
C LYS A 105 -6.89 -19.67 -11.59
N THR A 106 -7.59 -18.55 -11.77
CA THR A 106 -8.93 -18.30 -11.21
C THR A 106 -10.11 -19.03 -11.88
N GLN A 107 -9.84 -20.00 -12.75
CA GLN A 107 -10.85 -21.05 -12.99
C GLN A 107 -11.10 -21.93 -11.75
N MET A 108 -10.38 -21.73 -10.62
CA MET A 108 -10.62 -22.40 -9.34
C MET A 108 -10.65 -21.44 -8.13
N GLN A 109 -11.83 -21.38 -7.50
CA GLN A 109 -12.17 -21.06 -6.11
C GLN A 109 -11.77 -19.68 -5.51
N SER A 110 -12.79 -19.00 -4.96
CA SER A 110 -12.79 -17.66 -4.35
C SER A 110 -11.70 -17.41 -3.30
N ALA A 111 -11.28 -18.43 -2.55
CA ALA A 111 -10.30 -18.30 -1.48
C ALA A 111 -8.91 -17.81 -1.95
N SER A 112 -8.50 -18.08 -3.20
CA SER A 112 -7.17 -17.68 -3.69
C SER A 112 -7.11 -16.23 -4.19
N ILE A 113 -8.24 -15.66 -4.65
CA ILE A 113 -8.35 -14.25 -5.05
C ILE A 113 -8.25 -13.36 -3.83
N ASP A 114 -9.05 -13.64 -2.79
CA ASP A 114 -9.01 -12.88 -1.56
C ASP A 114 -7.58 -12.89 -1.02
N ARG A 115 -6.94 -14.07 -0.95
CA ARG A 115 -5.56 -14.20 -0.47
C ARG A 115 -4.53 -13.48 -1.35
N SER A 116 -4.66 -13.50 -2.68
CA SER A 116 -3.75 -12.78 -3.60
C SER A 116 -3.90 -11.26 -3.48
N LEU A 117 -5.14 -10.79 -3.32
CA LEU A 117 -5.43 -9.39 -2.99
C LEU A 117 -4.87 -9.03 -1.61
N GLU A 118 -4.94 -9.93 -0.62
CA GLU A 118 -4.39 -9.72 0.73
C GLU A 118 -2.87 -9.53 0.64
N LEU A 119 -2.19 -10.35 -0.15
CA LEU A 119 -0.76 -10.27 -0.36
C LEU A 119 -0.35 -9.01 -1.12
N TYR A 120 -1.09 -8.61 -2.15
CA TYR A 120 -0.87 -7.34 -2.85
C TYR A 120 -1.08 -6.12 -1.93
N TYR A 121 -2.13 -6.15 -1.11
CA TYR A 121 -2.42 -5.10 -0.12
C TYR A 121 -1.37 -5.01 0.95
N GLN A 122 -0.98 -6.18 1.47
CA GLN A 122 0.15 -6.27 2.36
C GLN A 122 1.30 -5.56 1.67
N LEU A 123 1.71 -5.90 0.44
CA LEU A 123 2.87 -5.33 -0.26
C LEU A 123 2.85 -3.81 -0.51
N GLU A 124 1.72 -3.17 -0.82
CA GLU A 124 1.71 -1.75 -1.20
C GLU A 124 1.13 -0.80 -0.14
N GLU A 125 0.28 -1.24 0.79
CA GLU A 125 -0.41 -0.39 1.79
C GLU A 125 -1.09 0.89 1.21
N ARG A 126 -1.27 0.98 -0.12
CA ARG A 126 -1.78 2.16 -0.81
C ARG A 126 -3.03 1.88 -1.64
N ILE A 127 -4.11 1.52 -0.95
CA ILE A 127 -5.47 1.57 -1.53
C ILE A 127 -5.79 2.94 -2.14
N GLU A 128 -5.18 4.00 -1.58
CA GLU A 128 -5.34 5.39 -1.99
C GLU A 128 -4.89 5.64 -3.43
N ASP A 129 -3.96 4.84 -3.96
CA ASP A 129 -3.42 5.03 -5.32
C ASP A 129 -4.15 4.20 -6.38
N MET A 130 -5.02 3.27 -5.97
CA MET A 130 -5.81 2.46 -6.88
C MET A 130 -6.83 3.33 -7.65
N LYS A 131 -7.11 2.96 -8.91
CA LYS A 131 -8.18 3.60 -9.69
C LYS A 131 -9.54 3.10 -9.19
N PRO A 132 -10.63 3.88 -9.36
CA PRO A 132 -11.98 3.44 -8.95
C PRO A 132 -12.38 2.08 -9.52
N GLN A 133 -12.06 1.82 -10.79
CA GLN A 133 -12.29 0.55 -11.47
C GLN A 133 -11.56 -0.63 -10.82
N ASP A 134 -10.35 -0.43 -10.27
CA ASP A 134 -9.62 -1.48 -9.56
C ASP A 134 -10.21 -1.71 -8.16
N ILE A 135 -10.63 -0.62 -7.49
CA ILE A 135 -11.30 -0.67 -6.17
C ILE A 135 -12.66 -1.38 -6.27
N ALA A 136 -13.36 -1.25 -7.40
CA ALA A 136 -14.65 -1.88 -7.62
C ALA A 136 -14.60 -3.42 -7.63
N TYR A 137 -13.44 -4.02 -7.88
CA TYR A 137 -13.25 -5.47 -7.77
C TYR A 137 -12.99 -5.96 -6.34
N LEU A 138 -12.78 -5.06 -5.38
CA LEU A 138 -12.52 -5.42 -3.99
C LEU A 138 -13.84 -5.68 -3.25
N THR A 139 -13.89 -6.76 -2.47
CA THR A 139 -15.05 -7.08 -1.64
C THR A 139 -15.12 -6.17 -0.41
N LYS A 140 -16.32 -6.02 0.16
CA LYS A 140 -16.55 -5.31 1.42
C LYS A 140 -15.65 -5.82 2.54
N ASP A 141 -15.65 -7.14 2.75
CA ASP A 141 -14.91 -7.79 3.84
C ASP A 141 -13.40 -7.56 3.71
N PHE A 142 -12.91 -7.57 2.47
CA PHE A 142 -11.53 -7.24 2.18
C PHE A 142 -11.17 -5.81 2.60
N ILE A 143 -11.95 -4.82 2.19
CA ILE A 143 -11.69 -3.40 2.50
C ILE A 143 -11.77 -3.15 4.01
N LEU A 144 -12.77 -3.72 4.69
CA LEU A 144 -12.94 -3.58 6.14
C LEU A 144 -11.79 -4.23 6.92
N LYS A 145 -11.27 -5.36 6.45
CA LYS A 145 -10.18 -6.08 7.12
C LYS A 145 -8.82 -5.38 6.94
N PHE A 146 -8.51 -4.88 5.75
CA PHE A 146 -7.16 -4.41 5.42
C PHE A 146 -7.00 -2.90 5.31
N ALA A 147 -8.07 -2.16 5.10
CA ALA A 147 -8.04 -0.71 4.92
C ALA A 147 -9.03 0.08 5.80
N PRO A 148 -9.37 -0.34 7.03
CA PRO A 148 -10.46 0.27 7.80
C PRO A 148 -10.24 1.76 8.09
N THR A 149 -9.00 2.19 8.31
CA THR A 149 -8.65 3.59 8.60
C THR A 149 -8.53 4.46 7.35
N LYS A 150 -8.53 3.84 6.17
CA LYS A 150 -8.34 4.48 4.86
C LYS A 150 -9.64 4.68 4.10
N ILE A 151 -10.74 4.05 4.54
CA ILE A 151 -12.07 4.14 3.91
C ILE A 151 -12.50 5.59 3.66
N ASP A 152 -12.27 6.51 4.60
CA ASP A 152 -12.62 7.93 4.40
C ASP A 152 -11.86 8.58 3.22
N ARG A 153 -10.60 8.19 2.99
CA ARG A 153 -9.73 8.78 1.95
C ARG A 153 -10.08 8.28 0.55
N ILE A 154 -10.56 7.04 0.45
CA ILE A 154 -10.92 6.42 -0.81
C ILE A 154 -12.42 6.48 -1.09
N TRP A 155 -13.20 7.15 -0.23
CA TRP A 155 -14.66 7.11 -0.27
C TRP A 155 -15.24 7.41 -1.65
N ASN A 156 -14.71 8.43 -2.32
CA ASN A 156 -15.15 8.86 -3.65
C ASN A 156 -14.78 7.88 -4.78
N LYS A 157 -13.96 6.87 -4.50
CA LYS A 157 -13.56 5.83 -5.44
C LYS A 157 -14.31 4.51 -5.22
N LEU A 158 -15.04 4.37 -4.11
CA LEU A 158 -15.81 3.16 -3.81
C LEU A 158 -17.06 3.07 -4.71
N PRO A 159 -17.48 1.86 -5.11
CA PRO A 159 -18.79 1.62 -5.72
C PRO A 159 -19.94 2.17 -4.89
N GLU A 160 -21.02 2.56 -5.56
CA GLU A 160 -22.17 3.21 -4.91
C GLU A 160 -22.86 2.30 -3.90
N GLU A 161 -22.85 0.98 -4.15
CA GLU A 161 -23.37 -0.05 -3.27
C GLU A 161 -22.62 -0.07 -1.93
N LEU A 162 -21.29 0.02 -1.98
CA LEU A 162 -20.46 0.07 -0.78
C LEU A 162 -20.56 1.41 -0.05
N GLN A 163 -20.82 2.51 -0.75
CA GLN A 163 -21.06 3.81 -0.11
C GLN A 163 -22.37 3.86 0.68
N LYS A 164 -23.35 3.02 0.33
CA LYS A 164 -24.63 2.88 1.05
C LYS A 164 -24.56 1.89 2.21
N ASP A 165 -23.51 1.08 2.30
CA ASP A 165 -23.34 0.05 3.32
C ASP A 165 -23.03 0.65 4.70
N LYS A 166 -23.76 0.20 5.73
CA LYS A 166 -23.66 0.74 7.10
C LYS A 166 -22.28 0.51 7.74
N ASP A 167 -21.65 -0.63 7.48
CA ASP A 167 -20.35 -0.96 8.07
C ASP A 167 -19.24 -0.13 7.41
N MET A 168 -19.35 0.11 6.11
CA MET A 168 -18.46 1.01 5.37
C MET A 168 -18.59 2.45 5.89
N ILE A 169 -19.82 2.95 6.06
CA ILE A 169 -20.09 4.28 6.60
C ILE A 169 -19.52 4.41 8.03
N ALA A 170 -19.62 3.36 8.85
CA ALA A 170 -19.12 3.37 10.22
C ALA A 170 -17.59 3.62 10.33
N HIS A 171 -16.85 3.31 9.27
CA HIS A 171 -15.41 3.54 9.14
C HIS A 171 -15.04 4.88 8.49
N ARG A 172 -16.01 5.76 8.23
CA ARG A 172 -15.74 7.15 7.84
C ARG A 172 -15.40 8.03 9.03
N ARG A 173 -14.75 9.17 8.78
CA ARG A 173 -14.47 10.17 9.81
C ARG A 173 -15.76 10.90 10.19
N CYS A 174 -15.98 11.14 11.48
CA CYS A 174 -17.22 11.72 11.99
C CYS A 174 -17.31 13.23 11.73
N ARG A 175 -17.72 13.63 10.52
CA ARG A 175 -17.86 15.05 10.16
C ARG A 175 -19.13 15.71 10.70
N LYS A 176 -20.06 14.94 11.28
CA LYS A 176 -21.29 15.48 11.90
C LYS A 176 -20.98 16.35 13.12
N HIS A 177 -20.07 15.86 13.97
CA HIS A 177 -19.68 16.54 15.21
C HIS A 177 -18.32 17.23 15.09
N TYR A 178 -17.48 16.76 14.16
CA TYR A 178 -16.14 17.29 13.90
C TYR A 178 -16.08 17.87 12.48
N ASN A 179 -16.94 18.84 12.20
CA ASN A 179 -16.94 19.54 10.91
C ASN A 179 -15.73 20.49 10.84
N SER A 180 -14.97 20.48 9.75
CA SER A 180 -13.72 21.25 9.57
C SER A 180 -13.89 22.78 9.64
N ILE A 181 -15.12 23.27 9.79
CA ILE A 181 -15.46 24.70 9.97
C ILE A 181 -15.58 25.06 11.47
N ALA A 182 -15.77 24.08 12.36
CA ALA A 182 -16.10 24.29 13.77
C ALA A 182 -14.98 23.86 14.75
N ILE A 183 -13.88 23.30 14.24
CA ILE A 183 -12.75 22.89 15.07
C ILE A 183 -11.67 23.94 14.89
N ASP A 184 -11.34 24.64 15.97
CA ASP A 184 -10.14 25.46 16.01
C ASP A 184 -8.93 24.50 15.93
N TYR A 185 -8.20 24.57 14.82
CA TYR A 185 -7.08 23.68 14.53
C TYR A 185 -5.95 23.82 15.55
N ASP A 186 -5.96 24.91 16.34
CA ASP A 186 -4.97 25.18 17.38
C ASP A 186 -5.23 24.39 18.68
N GLU A 187 -6.42 23.81 18.90
CA GLU A 187 -6.76 23.04 20.12
C GLU A 187 -6.93 21.52 19.91
N PHE A 188 -7.06 21.05 18.66
CA PHE A 188 -7.36 19.63 18.38
C PHE A 188 -6.18 18.91 17.72
N ASP A 189 -5.23 18.43 18.54
CA ASP A 189 -4.06 17.63 18.12
C ASP A 189 -4.42 16.18 17.69
N GLY A 190 -5.72 15.84 17.66
CA GLY A 190 -6.21 14.48 17.37
C GLY A 190 -6.66 14.28 15.93
N MET A 191 -6.46 13.08 15.37
CA MET A 191 -7.19 12.67 14.16
C MET A 191 -8.69 12.59 14.47
N ILE A 192 -9.55 13.23 13.68
CA ILE A 192 -11.02 13.14 13.79
C ILE A 192 -11.44 11.67 13.97
N PRO A 193 -12.24 11.29 14.98
CA PRO A 193 -12.58 9.88 15.22
C PRO A 193 -13.39 9.28 14.07
N LEU A 194 -13.34 7.96 13.95
CA LEU A 194 -14.26 7.24 13.06
C LEU A 194 -15.70 7.35 13.59
N MET A 195 -16.70 7.24 12.72
CA MET A 195 -18.11 7.30 13.11
C MET A 195 -18.48 6.24 14.15
N LYS A 196 -17.93 5.03 14.02
CA LYS A 196 -18.10 3.95 15.01
C LYS A 196 -17.43 4.24 16.36
N ASP A 197 -16.45 5.12 16.40
CA ASP A 197 -15.64 5.43 17.58
C ASP A 197 -15.98 6.80 18.18
N CYS A 198 -16.87 7.56 17.54
CA CYS A 198 -17.30 8.88 18.02
C CYS A 198 -18.19 8.76 19.26
N SER A 199 -17.72 9.26 20.39
CA SER A 199 -18.45 9.34 21.67
C SER A 199 -19.82 10.00 21.53
N ILE A 200 -19.87 11.17 20.89
CA ILE A 200 -21.12 11.94 20.69
C ILE A 200 -22.13 11.15 19.82
N CYS A 201 -21.66 10.40 18.82
CA CYS A 201 -22.54 9.52 18.04
C CYS A 201 -23.05 8.31 18.83
N LYS A 202 -22.33 7.87 19.87
CA LYS A 202 -22.73 6.77 20.74
C LYS A 202 -23.76 7.24 21.77
N GLU A 203 -23.57 8.42 22.35
CA GLU A 203 -24.47 9.02 23.33
C GLU A 203 -25.83 9.41 22.73
N ASN A 204 -25.87 9.87 21.48
CA ASN A 204 -27.13 10.21 20.77
C ASN A 204 -27.88 8.98 20.20
N LYS A 205 -27.46 7.75 20.51
CA LYS A 205 -28.14 6.50 20.11
C LYS A 205 -28.86 5.80 21.27
N THR A 206 -28.73 6.31 22.48
CA THR A 206 -29.56 5.99 23.66
C THR A 206 -30.76 6.91 23.72
#